data_AF-A0A2V3V6Z8-F1
#
_entry.id   AF-A0A2V3V6Z8-F1
#
_cell.length_a   1.000
_cell.length_b   1.000
_cell.length_c   1.000
_cell.angle_alpha   90.00
_cell.angle_beta   90.00
_cell.angle_gamma   90.00
#
_symmetry.space_group_name_H-M   'P 1'
#
loop_
_entity.id
_entity.type
_entity.pdbx_description
1 polymer ?
#
loop_
_entity_poly.entity_id
_entity_poly.type
_entity_poly.pdbx_seq_one_letter_code
_entity_poly.pdbx_strand_id
1 'polypeptide(L)'
;MPDTPEIECPACNGCGEVQTTIPSASRARMVGHDDLDPSDFTAPCGECEGAGWRPMTDEERDNAAADAFSDICEGEPLITMDERHAMAWREKQGLR
;
A
#
# COMPACT_ATOMS: atom_id res chain seq x y z
N MET A 1 -12.53 11.95 11.83
CA MET A 1 -11.80 12.39 10.63
C MET A 1 -12.12 11.31 9.60
N PRO A 2 -12.57 11.62 8.37
CA PRO A 2 -12.64 10.55 7.38
C PRO A 2 -11.20 10.07 7.13
N ASP A 3 -10.92 8.81 7.48
CA ASP A 3 -9.72 8.09 7.04
C ASP A 3 -9.79 8.01 5.50
N THR A 4 -9.34 9.06 4.81
CA THR A 4 -9.16 9.00 3.37
C THR A 4 -8.10 7.94 3.10
N PRO A 5 -8.40 6.91 2.29
CA PRO A 5 -7.45 5.85 2.03
C PRO A 5 -6.19 6.46 1.41
N GLU A 6 -5.05 6.10 1.99
CA GLU A 6 -3.73 6.58 1.60
C GLU A 6 -3.06 5.57 0.67
N ILE A 7 -2.32 6.07 -0.30
CA ILE A 7 -1.50 5.27 -1.21
C ILE A 7 -0.05 5.74 -1.13
N GLU A 8 0.88 4.81 -1.36
CA GLU A 8 2.30 5.13 -1.45
C GLU A 8 2.55 6.21 -2.50
N CYS A 9 3.33 7.22 -2.15
CA CYS A 9 3.69 8.28 -3.07
C CYS A 9 4.58 7.68 -4.18
N PRO A 10 4.17 7.78 -5.46
CA PRO A 10 4.92 7.20 -6.57
C PRO A 10 6.25 7.91 -6.83
N ALA A 11 6.38 9.17 -6.41
CA ALA A 11 7.61 9.94 -6.59
C ALA A 11 8.76 9.49 -5.67
N CYS A 12 8.44 8.94 -4.49
CA CYS A 12 9.43 8.45 -3.53
C CYS A 12 9.24 6.98 -3.16
N ASN A 13 8.34 6.26 -3.83
CA ASN A 13 8.00 4.85 -3.56
C ASN A 13 7.77 4.57 -2.07
N GLY A 14 6.96 5.39 -1.40
CA GLY A 14 6.67 5.19 0.02
C GLY A 14 7.73 5.69 1.00
N CYS A 15 8.95 6.05 0.56
CA CYS A 15 10.04 6.40 1.47
C CYS A 15 9.90 7.81 2.11
N GLY A 16 9.14 8.71 1.49
CA GLY A 16 9.04 10.11 1.91
C GLY A 16 10.25 10.97 1.54
N GLU A 17 11.36 10.36 1.15
CA GLU A 17 12.59 11.03 0.77
C GLU A 17 13.07 10.61 -0.63
N VAL A 18 13.77 11.52 -1.30
CA VAL A 18 14.39 11.28 -2.61
C VAL A 18 15.89 11.48 -2.50
N GLN A 19 16.66 10.67 -3.21
CA GLN A 19 18.11 10.86 -3.34
C GLN A 19 18.40 12.13 -4.13
N THR A 20 19.37 12.90 -3.65
CA THR A 20 19.82 14.15 -4.25
C THR A 20 21.34 14.20 -4.31
N THR A 21 21.87 15.24 -4.95
CA THR A 21 23.32 15.48 -5.00
C THR A 21 23.79 16.44 -3.91
N ILE A 22 22.88 17.04 -3.15
CA ILE A 22 23.16 18.06 -2.14
C ILE A 22 22.87 17.45 -0.77
N PRO A 23 23.83 17.46 0.17
CA PRO A 23 23.59 16.86 1.47
C PRO A 23 22.57 17.68 2.26
N SER A 24 21.73 16.98 3.02
CA SER A 24 20.70 17.56 3.86
C SER A 24 21.34 18.59 4.82
N ALA A 25 20.77 19.79 4.83
CA ALA A 25 21.32 20.91 5.60
C ALA A 25 21.38 20.61 7.11
N SER A 26 20.61 19.64 7.60
CA SER A 26 20.56 19.23 9.00
C SER A 26 21.87 18.60 9.45
N ARG A 27 22.38 17.60 8.72
CA ARG A 27 23.61 16.87 9.10
C ARG A 27 24.88 17.47 8.52
N ALA A 28 24.83 18.01 7.30
CA ALA A 28 25.98 18.68 6.67
C ALA A 28 26.52 19.89 7.45
N ARG A 29 25.73 20.43 8.39
CA ARG A 29 26.17 21.49 9.32
C ARG A 29 26.90 20.96 10.56
N MET A 30 26.73 19.69 10.89
CA MET A 30 27.24 19.06 12.11
C MET A 30 28.46 18.17 11.88
N VAL A 31 28.68 17.71 10.64
CA VAL A 31 29.81 16.84 10.27
C VAL A 31 30.63 17.45 9.13
N GLY A 32 31.91 17.05 9.04
CA GLY A 32 32.75 17.41 7.91
C GLY A 32 32.26 16.75 6.62
N HIS A 33 32.63 17.32 5.47
CA HIS A 33 32.23 16.75 4.17
C HIS A 33 32.72 15.31 3.98
N ASP A 34 33.85 14.95 4.57
CA ASP A 34 34.43 13.60 4.48
C ASP A 34 33.70 12.56 5.35
N ASP A 35 32.85 12.99 6.27
CA ASP A 35 32.10 12.13 7.20
C ASP A 35 30.64 11.91 6.74
N LEU A 36 30.25 12.45 5.58
CA LEU A 36 28.89 12.31 5.03
C LEU A 36 28.69 10.90 4.47
N ASP A 37 27.58 10.28 4.86
CA ASP A 37 27.14 9.00 4.34
C ASP A 37 26.13 9.19 3.20
N PRO A 38 25.92 8.20 2.30
CA PRO A 38 24.99 8.34 1.18
C PRO A 38 23.54 8.69 1.57
N SER A 39 23.11 8.36 2.79
CA SER A 39 21.78 8.73 3.29
C SER A 39 21.71 10.20 3.72
N ASP A 40 22.84 10.87 3.91
CA ASP A 40 22.85 12.32 4.16
C ASP A 40 22.48 13.11 2.92
N PHE A 41 22.49 12.50 1.73
CA PHE A 41 22.16 13.13 0.46
C PHE A 41 20.68 12.99 0.08
N THR A 42 19.80 12.75 1.04
CA THR A 42 18.36 12.71 0.80
C THR A 42 17.69 14.06 1.09
N ALA A 43 16.62 14.33 0.36
CA ALA A 43 15.74 15.47 0.59
C ALA A 43 14.29 14.99 0.75
N PRO A 44 13.45 15.70 1.51
CA PRO A 44 12.03 15.37 1.58
C PRO A 44 11.42 15.42 0.18
N CYS A 45 10.60 14.42 -0.14
CA CYS A 45 9.89 14.36 -1.41
C CYS A 45 8.93 15.56 -1.52
N GLY A 46 9.02 16.32 -2.60
CA GLY A 46 8.19 17.51 -2.80
C GLY A 46 6.71 17.22 -3.06
N GLU A 47 6.37 16.01 -3.50
CA GLU A 47 4.97 15.65 -3.79
C GLU A 47 4.19 15.21 -2.56
N CYS A 48 4.82 14.45 -1.64
CA CYS A 48 4.21 14.02 -0.39
C CYS A 48 4.73 14.81 0.82
N GLU A 49 5.52 15.86 0.60
CA GLU A 49 6.11 16.71 1.64
C GLU A 49 6.87 15.96 2.74
N GLY A 50 7.48 14.82 2.41
CA GLY A 50 8.17 13.98 3.40
C GLY A 50 7.33 12.89 4.03
N ALA A 51 6.02 12.80 3.74
CA ALA A 51 5.14 11.81 4.34
C ALA A 51 5.37 10.40 3.80
N GLY A 52 5.74 10.25 2.52
CA GLY A 52 5.86 8.97 1.84
C GLY A 52 4.55 8.41 1.31
N TRP A 53 3.43 8.89 1.82
CA TRP A 53 2.07 8.57 1.38
C TRP A 53 1.33 9.83 0.93
N ARG A 54 0.33 9.64 0.07
CA ARG A 54 -0.58 10.69 -0.37
C ARG A 54 -2.03 10.21 -0.31
N PRO A 55 -3.02 11.10 -0.22
CA PRO A 55 -4.41 10.71 -0.40
C PRO A 55 -4.62 10.12 -1.81
N MET A 56 -5.43 9.07 -1.89
CA MET A 56 -5.88 8.54 -3.18
C MET A 56 -6.68 9.59 -3.94
N THR A 57 -6.46 9.67 -5.25
CA THR A 57 -7.33 10.43 -6.14
C THR A 57 -8.71 9.79 -6.20
N ASP A 58 -9.71 10.53 -6.70
CA ASP A 58 -11.06 9.98 -6.84
C ASP A 58 -11.10 8.79 -7.80
N GLU A 59 -10.34 8.83 -8.90
CA GLU A 59 -10.22 7.72 -9.85
C GLU A 59 -9.58 6.47 -9.23
N GLU A 60 -8.51 6.63 -8.45
CA GLU A 60 -7.87 5.50 -7.73
C GLU A 60 -8.83 4.88 -6.71
N ARG A 61 -9.64 5.71 -6.05
CA ARG A 61 -10.65 5.26 -5.09
C ARG A 61 -11.77 4.48 -5.76
N ASP A 62 -12.22 4.93 -6.93
CA ASP A 62 -13.27 4.24 -7.70
C ASP A 62 -12.77 2.88 -8.21
N ASN A 63 -11.52 2.80 -8.67
CA ASN A 63 -10.89 1.54 -9.06
C ASN A 63 -10.75 0.58 -7.87
N ALA A 64 -10.25 1.06 -6.71
CA ALA A 64 -10.15 0.25 -5.50
C ALA A 64 -11.52 -0.25 -5.00
N ALA A 65 -12.58 0.57 -5.16
CA ALA A 65 -13.94 0.16 -4.83
C ALA A 65 -14.48 -0.90 -5.81
N ALA A 66 -14.15 -0.81 -7.10
CA ALA A 66 -14.52 -1.79 -8.10
C ALA A 66 -13.84 -3.15 -7.86
N ASP A 67 -12.55 -3.15 -7.54
CA ASP A 67 -11.79 -4.37 -7.21
C ASP A 67 -12.37 -5.05 -5.97
N ALA A 68 -12.63 -4.30 -4.90
CA ALA A 68 -13.23 -4.82 -3.68
C ALA A 68 -14.62 -5.42 -3.92
N PHE A 69 -15.42 -4.81 -4.81
CA PHE A 69 -16.72 -5.35 -5.20
C PHE A 69 -16.58 -6.65 -6.01
N SER A 70 -15.61 -6.71 -6.92
CA SER A 70 -15.32 -7.92 -7.70
C SER A 70 -14.99 -9.10 -6.78
N ASP A 71 -14.11 -8.91 -5.79
CA ASP A 71 -13.74 -9.94 -4.83
C ASP A 71 -14.95 -10.47 -4.03
N ILE A 72 -15.88 -9.57 -3.67
CA ILE A 72 -17.11 -9.96 -2.96
C ILE A 72 -18.05 -10.77 -3.86
N CYS A 73 -18.11 -10.44 -5.15
CA CYS A 73 -19.00 -11.10 -6.12
C CYS A 73 -18.42 -12.39 -6.70
N GLU A 74 -17.09 -12.51 -6.80
CA GLU A 74 -16.38 -13.67 -7.33
C GLU A 74 -15.92 -14.64 -6.23
N GLY A 75 -15.94 -14.21 -4.96
CA GLY A 75 -15.69 -15.07 -3.81
C GLY A 75 -16.64 -16.26 -3.75
N GLU A 76 -16.17 -17.38 -3.19
CA GLU A 76 -17.04 -18.54 -2.96
C GLU A 76 -18.30 -18.10 -2.20
N PRO A 77 -19.50 -18.52 -2.65
CA PRO A 77 -20.72 -18.15 -1.98
C PRO A 77 -20.63 -18.57 -0.51
N LEU A 78 -21.09 -17.71 0.39
CA LEU A 78 -21.13 -17.98 1.82
C LEU A 78 -22.13 -19.12 2.10
N ILE A 79 -21.68 -20.35 1.93
CA ILE A 79 -22.44 -21.56 2.26
C ILE A 79 -22.28 -21.85 3.75
N THR A 80 -23.41 -22.15 4.38
CA THR A 80 -23.47 -22.51 5.80
C THR A 80 -22.75 -23.83 6.07
N MET A 81 -22.36 -24.08 7.32
CA MET A 81 -21.73 -25.35 7.70
C MET A 81 -22.63 -26.56 7.39
N ASP A 82 -23.95 -26.40 7.54
CA ASP A 82 -24.92 -27.45 7.22
C ASP A 82 -24.98 -27.73 5.71
N GLU A 83 -24.90 -26.70 4.86
CA GLU A 83 -24.84 -26.87 3.41
C GLU A 83 -23.53 -27.53 2.95
N ARG A 84 -22.40 -27.18 3.59
CA ARG A 84 -21.11 -27.86 3.35
C ARG A 84 -21.21 -29.35 3.67
N HIS A 85 -21.78 -29.70 4.82
CA HIS A 85 -21.97 -31.09 5.23
C HIS A 85 -22.91 -31.83 4.28
N ALA A 86 -23.98 -31.20 3.82
CA ALA A 86 -24.92 -31.78 2.87
C ALA A 86 -24.26 -32.06 1.50
N MET A 87 -23.41 -31.15 1.00
CA MET A 87 -22.67 -31.35 -0.26
C MET A 87 -21.65 -32.47 -0.13
N ALA A 88 -20.83 -32.47 0.92
CA ALA A 88 -19.84 -33.52 1.17
C ALA A 88 -20.49 -34.91 1.32
N TRP A 89 -21.68 -34.98 1.94
CA TRP A 89 -22.44 -36.22 2.03
C TRP A 89 -22.92 -36.70 0.65
N ARG A 90 -23.45 -35.80 -0.20
CA ARG A 90 -23.88 -36.14 -1.57
C ARG A 90 -22.72 -36.63 -2.45
N GLU A 91 -21.57 -35.96 -2.39
CA GLU A 91 -20.37 -36.40 -3.14
C GLU A 91 -19.94 -37.82 -2.73
N LYS A 92 -19.91 -38.10 -1.43
CA LYS A 92 -19.56 -39.43 -0.92
C LYS A 92 -20.54 -40.54 -1.34
N GLN A 93 -21.81 -40.21 -1.57
CA GLN A 93 -22.80 -41.16 -2.10
C GLN A 93 -22.65 -41.39 -3.61
N GLY A 94 -22.15 -40.40 -4.37
CA GLY A 94 -21.95 -40.51 -5.82
C GLY A 94 -20.66 -41.24 -6.24
N LEU A 95 -19.67 -41.36 -5.34
CA LEU A 95 -18.44 -42.15 -5.54
C LEU A 95 -18.58 -43.65 -5.24
N ARG A 96 -19.80 -44.14 -5.00
CA ARG A 96 -20.12 -45.52 -4.64
C ARG A 96 -20.74 -46.28 -5.80
#